data_AF-A0A3M0B7P0-F1
#
_entry.id   AF-A0A3M0B7P0-F1
#
_cell.length_a   1.000
_cell.length_b   1.000
_cell.length_c   1.000
_cell.angle_alpha   90.00
_cell.angle_beta   90.00
_cell.angle_gamma   90.00
#
_symmetry.space_group_name_H-M   'P 1'
#
loop_
_entity.id
_entity.type
_entity.pdbx_description
1 polymer ?
#
loop_
_entity_poly.entity_id
_entity_poly.type
_entity_poly.pdbx_seq_one_letter_code
_entity_poly.pdbx_strand_id
1 'polypeptide(L)'
;MINAILEWLHIIAVLIWIGGMFYTLFILKPTLSILEDKKAKFMEKIMDKFFPFVWVSIILLFITGGVKAKYFIHYPLFNLKLFIYFIMIIVFSYIYFGLYKKLKTTENKAIYF
;
A
#
# COMPACT_ATOMS: atom_id res chain seq x y z
N MET A 1 6.17 28.14 -3.18
CA MET A 1 6.89 27.21 -2.26
C MET A 1 5.99 26.06 -1.76
N ILE A 2 4.81 26.34 -1.20
CA ILE A 2 3.88 25.31 -0.67
C ILE A 2 3.45 24.27 -1.72
N ASN A 3 3.15 24.69 -2.96
CA ASN A 3 2.73 23.77 -4.02
C ASN A 3 3.80 22.72 -4.35
N ALA A 4 5.07 23.11 -4.36
CA ALA A 4 6.18 22.18 -4.60
C ALA A 4 6.27 21.12 -3.49
N ILE A 5 6.08 21.52 -2.22
CA ILE A 5 6.09 20.59 -1.09
C ILE A 5 4.95 19.57 -1.23
N LEU A 6 3.74 20.00 -1.60
CA LEU A 6 2.61 19.11 -1.82
C LEU A 6 2.87 18.12 -2.98
N GLU A 7 3.56 18.56 -4.03
CA GLU A 7 3.94 17.71 -5.15
C GLU A 7 4.98 16.65 -4.77
N TRP A 8 6.02 17.05 -4.05
CA TRP A 8 7.01 16.12 -3.52
C TRP A 8 6.37 15.11 -2.56
N LEU A 9 5.51 15.56 -1.65
CA LEU A 9 4.75 14.67 -0.76
C LEU A 9 3.86 13.69 -1.55
N HIS A 10 3.18 14.16 -2.60
CA HIS A 10 2.36 13.31 -3.45
C HIS A 10 3.22 12.25 -4.15
N ILE A 11 4.35 12.64 -4.73
CA ILE A 11 5.26 11.72 -5.43
C ILE A 11 5.83 10.69 -4.46
N ILE A 12 6.30 11.12 -3.29
CA ILE A 12 6.81 10.21 -2.25
C ILE A 12 5.73 9.21 -1.82
N ALA A 13 4.49 9.67 -1.63
CA ALA A 13 3.38 8.80 -1.27
C ALA A 13 3.11 7.72 -2.34
N VAL A 14 3.10 8.11 -3.63
CA VAL A 14 2.98 7.18 -4.76
C VAL A 14 4.16 6.19 -4.77
N LEU A 15 5.39 6.68 -4.59
CA LEU A 15 6.61 5.84 -4.61
C LEU A 15 6.61 4.80 -3.49
N ILE A 16 6.27 5.20 -2.26
CA ILE A 16 6.18 4.27 -1.13
C ILE A 16 5.12 3.20 -1.41
N TRP A 17 3.95 3.59 -1.89
CA TRP A 17 2.85 2.65 -2.09
C TRP A 17 3.08 1.74 -3.31
N ILE A 18 3.24 2.31 -4.50
CA ILE A 18 3.40 1.54 -5.75
C ILE A 18 4.77 0.85 -5.79
N GLY A 19 5.84 1.57 -5.45
CA GLY A 19 7.18 1.02 -5.42
C GLY A 19 7.33 -0.09 -4.38
N GLY A 20 6.72 0.08 -3.20
CA GLY A 20 6.70 -0.97 -2.18
C GLY A 20 5.91 -2.22 -2.61
N MET A 21 4.80 -2.06 -3.33
CA MET A 21 4.08 -3.20 -3.93
C MET A 21 4.93 -3.92 -4.98
N PHE A 22 5.57 -3.18 -5.87
CA PHE A 22 6.47 -3.75 -6.87
C PHE A 22 7.60 -4.54 -6.20
N TYR A 23 8.30 -3.93 -5.25
CA TYR A 23 9.36 -4.58 -4.49
C TYR A 23 8.86 -5.85 -3.81
N THR A 24 7.71 -5.79 -3.14
CA THR A 24 7.15 -6.92 -2.41
C THR A 24 6.82 -8.10 -3.32
N LEU A 25 6.17 -7.83 -4.45
CA LEU A 25 5.68 -8.87 -5.37
C LEU A 25 6.79 -9.47 -6.23
N PHE A 26 7.67 -8.64 -6.78
CA PHE A 26 8.62 -9.05 -7.81
C PHE A 26 10.02 -9.32 -7.28
N ILE A 27 10.38 -8.77 -6.12
CA ILE A 27 11.73 -8.92 -5.57
C ILE A 27 11.67 -9.74 -4.28
N LEU A 28 10.95 -9.28 -3.27
CA LEU A 28 10.93 -9.91 -1.95
C LEU A 28 10.29 -11.30 -1.96
N LYS A 29 9.07 -11.42 -2.50
CA LYS A 29 8.31 -12.68 -2.52
C LYS A 29 9.04 -13.84 -3.21
N PRO A 30 9.68 -13.67 -4.40
CA PRO A 30 10.45 -14.74 -5.02
C PRO A 30 11.74 -15.07 -4.27
N THR A 31 12.47 -14.07 -3.73
CA THR A 31 13.71 -14.31 -2.98
C THR A 31 13.49 -15.04 -1.66
N LEU A 32 12.27 -15.01 -1.12
CA LEU A 32 11.91 -15.72 0.11
C LEU A 32 11.99 -17.25 0.03
N SER A 33 12.17 -17.84 -1.16
CA SER A 33 12.40 -19.30 -1.30
C SER A 33 13.62 -19.79 -0.53
N ILE A 34 14.59 -18.92 -0.25
CA ILE A 34 15.79 -19.22 0.52
C ILE A 34 15.46 -19.51 2.01
N LEU A 35 14.34 -18.98 2.52
CA LEU A 35 13.92 -19.18 3.89
C LEU A 35 12.83 -20.26 3.94
N GLU A 36 13.20 -21.55 3.91
CA GLU A 36 12.26 -22.68 3.88
C GLU A 36 11.20 -22.58 5.01
N ASP A 37 11.60 -22.70 6.27
CA ASP A 37 10.65 -22.71 7.40
C ASP A 37 10.24 -21.31 7.90
N LYS A 38 11.03 -20.28 7.57
CA LYS A 38 10.88 -18.93 8.16
C LYS A 38 10.21 -17.93 7.22
N LYS A 39 9.92 -18.30 5.98
CA LYS A 39 9.35 -17.41 4.95
C LYS A 39 8.06 -16.72 5.40
N ALA A 40 7.11 -17.47 5.96
CA ALA A 40 5.82 -16.92 6.35
C ALA A 40 5.96 -15.86 7.47
N LYS A 41 6.63 -16.23 8.56
CA LYS A 41 6.90 -15.34 9.70
C LYS A 41 7.75 -14.11 9.34
N PHE A 42 8.70 -14.27 8.43
CA PHE A 42 9.51 -13.14 7.95
C PHE A 42 8.67 -12.18 7.11
N MET A 43 7.85 -12.71 6.19
CA MET A 43 6.94 -11.91 5.38
C MET A 43 5.91 -11.18 6.26
N GLU A 44 5.35 -11.87 7.26
CA GLU A 44 4.44 -11.26 8.25
C GLU A 44 5.08 -10.04 8.90
N LYS A 45 6.30 -10.19 9.46
CA LYS A 45 6.99 -9.07 10.13
C LYS A 45 7.30 -7.90 9.20
N ILE A 46 7.61 -8.15 7.92
CA ILE A 46 7.82 -7.07 6.94
C ILE A 46 6.50 -6.37 6.64
N MET A 47 5.44 -7.14 6.38
CA MET A 47 4.12 -6.60 6.06
C MET A 47 3.54 -5.79 7.24
N ASP A 48 3.69 -6.26 8.48
CA ASP A 48 3.31 -5.52 9.70
C ASP A 48 3.95 -4.13 9.76
N LYS A 49 5.23 -4.03 9.36
CA LYS A 49 5.95 -2.75 9.35
C LYS A 49 5.61 -1.90 8.14
N PHE A 50 5.31 -2.52 7.00
CA PHE A 50 5.05 -1.82 5.73
C PHE A 50 3.63 -1.24 5.66
N PHE A 51 2.61 -1.94 6.17
CA PHE A 51 1.22 -1.48 6.06
C PHE A 51 0.93 -0.10 6.67
N PRO A 52 1.48 0.29 7.83
CA PRO A 52 1.33 1.64 8.35
C PRO A 52 1.80 2.72 7.36
N PHE A 53 2.91 2.49 6.65
CA PHE A 53 3.39 3.43 5.62
C PHE A 53 2.42 3.53 4.44
N VAL A 54 1.82 2.42 4.03
CA VAL A 54 0.80 2.43 2.97
C VAL A 54 -0.43 3.23 3.39
N TRP A 55 -0.92 3.06 4.62
CA TRP A 55 -2.04 3.86 5.15
C TRP A 55 -1.71 5.36 5.18
N VAL A 56 -0.50 5.73 5.61
CA VAL A 56 -0.03 7.12 5.56
C VAL A 56 0.01 7.62 4.12
N SER A 57 0.53 6.84 3.17
CA SER A 57 0.54 7.19 1.75
C SER A 57 -0.87 7.39 1.19
N ILE A 58 -1.83 6.54 1.54
CA ILE A 58 -3.24 6.68 1.12
C ILE A 58 -3.78 8.05 1.56
N ILE A 59 -3.63 8.38 2.84
CA ILE A 59 -4.11 9.66 3.40
C ILE A 59 -3.41 10.83 2.72
N LEU A 60 -2.09 10.73 2.52
CA LEU A 60 -1.31 11.81 1.93
C LEU A 60 -1.71 12.05 0.47
N LEU A 61 -1.98 10.99 -0.30
CA LEU A 61 -2.49 11.07 -1.67
C LEU A 61 -3.90 11.66 -1.72
N PHE A 62 -4.76 11.32 -0.76
CA PHE A 62 -6.12 11.88 -0.69
C PHE A 62 -6.07 13.39 -0.47
N ILE A 63 -5.27 13.85 0.50
CA ILE A 63 -5.14 15.28 0.83
C ILE A 63 -4.52 16.03 -0.35
N THR A 64 -3.37 15.57 -0.85
CA THR A 64 -2.65 16.25 -1.93
C THR A 64 -3.42 16.24 -3.26
N GLY A 65 -4.13 15.14 -3.56
CA GLY A 65 -5.02 15.03 -4.72
C GLY A 65 -6.27 15.90 -4.58
N GLY A 66 -6.86 15.95 -3.37
CA GLY A 66 -8.04 16.75 -3.06
C GLY A 66 -7.79 18.25 -3.22
N VAL A 67 -6.62 18.75 -2.81
CA VAL A 67 -6.21 20.15 -3.05
C VAL A 67 -6.17 20.46 -4.55
N LYS A 68 -5.72 19.52 -5.38
CA LYS A 68 -5.67 19.69 -6.84
C LYS A 68 -7.05 19.50 -7.50
N ALA A 69 -7.98 18.79 -6.88
CA ALA A 69 -9.29 18.49 -7.45
C ALA A 69 -10.05 19.75 -7.88
N LYS A 70 -10.03 20.83 -7.08
CA LYS A 70 -10.73 22.08 -7.43
C LYS A 70 -10.36 22.63 -8.81
N TYR A 71 -9.12 22.44 -9.23
CA TYR A 71 -8.61 22.95 -10.50
C TYR A 71 -8.76 21.94 -11.64
N PHE A 72 -8.65 20.65 -11.34
CA PHE A 72 -8.51 19.61 -12.35
C PHE A 72 -9.73 18.70 -12.53
N ILE A 73 -10.78 18.83 -11.70
CA ILE A 73 -11.96 17.94 -11.74
C ILE A 73 -12.68 17.90 -13.09
N HIS A 74 -12.60 18.98 -13.88
CA HIS A 74 -13.21 19.05 -15.21
C HIS A 74 -12.45 18.26 -16.28
N TYR A 75 -11.19 17.88 -16.02
CA TYR A 75 -10.38 17.14 -16.98
C TYR A 75 -10.60 15.63 -16.83
N PRO A 76 -10.87 14.90 -17.93
CA PRO A 76 -11.20 13.47 -17.88
C PRO A 76 -10.07 12.61 -17.32
N LEU A 77 -8.81 12.98 -17.59
CA LEU A 77 -7.63 12.29 -17.07
C LEU A 77 -7.53 12.36 -15.54
N PHE A 78 -7.97 13.47 -14.93
CA PHE A 78 -8.00 13.61 -13.48
C PHE A 78 -9.03 12.67 -12.85
N ASN A 79 -10.22 12.60 -13.44
CA ASN A 79 -11.28 11.70 -12.99
C ASN A 79 -10.88 10.23 -13.12
N LEU A 80 -10.20 9.86 -14.22
CA LEU A 80 -9.66 8.51 -14.39
C LEU A 80 -8.60 8.18 -13.31
N LYS A 81 -7.66 9.09 -13.06
CA LYS A 81 -6.66 8.93 -11.99
C LYS A 81 -7.33 8.73 -10.63
N LEU A 82 -8.36 9.51 -10.34
CA LEU A 82 -9.11 9.42 -9.09
C LEU A 82 -9.86 8.08 -8.98
N PHE A 83 -10.48 7.62 -10.07
CA PHE A 83 -11.14 6.32 -10.14
C PHE A 83 -10.17 5.16 -9.87
N ILE A 84 -9.00 5.18 -10.51
CA ILE A 84 -7.92 4.19 -10.27
C ILE A 84 -7.49 4.21 -8.80
N TYR A 85 -7.31 5.40 -8.22
CA TYR A 85 -6.93 5.55 -6.82
C TYR A 85 -7.95 4.89 -5.87
N PHE A 86 -9.25 5.08 -6.08
CA PHE A 86 -10.28 4.43 -5.26
C PHE A 86 -10.31 2.91 -5.43
N ILE A 87 -10.17 2.39 -6.66
CA ILE A 87 -10.04 0.95 -6.90
C ILE A 87 -8.86 0.38 -6.10
N MET A 88 -7.71 1.05 -6.14
CA MET A 88 -6.51 0.61 -5.42
C MET A 88 -6.70 0.62 -3.90
N ILE A 89 -7.43 1.60 -3.33
CA ILE A 89 -7.78 1.57 -1.90
C ILE A 89 -8.64 0.35 -1.58
N ILE A 90 -9.65 0.05 -2.39
CA ILE A 90 -10.54 -1.09 -2.18
C ILE A 90 -9.74 -2.40 -2.21
N VAL A 91 -8.90 -2.57 -3.22
CA VAL A 91 -8.02 -3.74 -3.36
C VAL A 91 -7.08 -3.85 -2.15
N PHE A 92 -6.43 -2.76 -1.74
CA PHE A 92 -5.53 -2.77 -0.59
C PHE A 92 -6.27 -3.10 0.71
N SER A 93 -7.43 -2.49 0.93
CA SER A 93 -8.26 -2.74 2.11
C SER A 93 -8.69 -4.20 2.15
N TYR A 94 -9.10 -4.79 1.03
CA TYR A 94 -9.43 -6.21 0.94
C TYR A 94 -8.23 -7.11 1.27
N ILE A 95 -7.04 -6.80 0.74
CA ILE A 95 -5.82 -7.55 1.05
C ILE A 95 -5.46 -7.44 2.54
N TYR A 96 -5.49 -6.24 3.10
CA TYR A 96 -5.12 -5.98 4.50
C TYR A 96 -6.11 -6.63 5.49
N PHE A 97 -7.42 -6.40 5.31
CA PHE A 97 -8.42 -6.92 6.24
C PHE A 97 -8.78 -8.39 5.98
N GLY A 98 -8.86 -8.81 4.71
CA GLY A 98 -9.32 -10.15 4.33
C GLY A 98 -8.21 -11.20 4.36
N LEU A 99 -7.08 -10.92 3.71
CA LEU A 99 -6.01 -11.91 3.55
C LEU A 99 -5.04 -11.87 4.72
N TYR A 100 -4.53 -10.68 5.05
CA TYR A 100 -3.46 -10.55 6.03
C TYR A 100 -3.90 -10.84 7.48
N LYS A 101 -4.96 -10.16 7.96
CA LYS A 101 -5.46 -10.39 9.33
C LYS A 101 -5.95 -11.82 9.57
N LYS A 102 -6.54 -12.46 8.55
CA LYS A 102 -7.01 -13.84 8.64
C LYS A 102 -5.86 -14.83 8.74
N LEU A 103 -4.79 -14.64 7.96
CA LEU A 103 -3.59 -15.49 8.03
C LEU A 103 -2.88 -15.39 9.38
N LYS A 104 -2.71 -14.17 9.89
CA LYS A 104 -2.13 -13.92 11.23
C LYS A 104 -2.93 -14.60 12.36
N THR A 105 -4.25 -14.62 12.22
CA THR A 105 -5.14 -15.27 13.21
C THR A 105 -5.06 -16.79 13.15
N THR A 106 -4.87 -17.37 11.95
CA THR A 106 -4.80 -18.82 11.75
C THR A 106 -3.44 -19.40 12.12
N GLU A 107 -2.32 -18.76 11.77
CA GLU A 107 -0.97 -19.22 12.19
C GLU A 107 -0.80 -19.22 13.71
N ASN A 108 -1.40 -18.25 14.40
CA ASN A 108 -1.34 -18.18 15.87
C ASN A 108 -2.14 -19.30 16.57
N LYS A 109 -3.00 -20.04 15.85
CA LYS A 109 -3.72 -21.22 16.37
C LYS A 109 -2.96 -22.54 16.16
N ALA A 110 -1.96 -22.58 15.30
CA ALA A 110 -1.20 -23.81 14.99
C ALA A 110 0.01 -24.05 15.92
N ILE A 111 0.22 -23.19 16.94
CA ILE A 111 1.34 -23.29 17.90
C ILE A 111 0.86 -23.80 19.28
N TYR A 112 -0.42 -24.18 19.41
CA TYR A 112 -1.03 -24.65 20.68
C TYR A 112 -1.74 -26.00 20.59
N PHE A 113 -1.34 -26.88 19.65
CA PHE A 113 -1.72 -28.29 19.67
C PHE A 113 -0.49 -29.18 19.54
#